data_AF-A0AAW8LEE4-F1
#
_entry.id   AF-A0AAW8LEE4-F1
#
_cell.length_a   1.000
_cell.length_b   1.000
_cell.length_c   1.000
_cell.angle_alpha   90.00
_cell.angle_beta   90.00
_cell.angle_gamma   90.00
#
_symmetry.space_group_name_H-M   'P 1'
#
loop_
_entity.id
_entity.type
_entity.pdbx_description
1 polymer ?
#
loop_
_entity_poly.entity_id
_entity_poly.type
_entity_poly.pdbx_seq_one_letter_code
_entity_poly.pdbx_strand_id
1 'polypeptide(L)'
;MAKVSFYLFEKSPERQVDSTCRLCRKILRQPARIWLLCADTDLQQQLDERLWSFDPASFIPHGIDQPQATVCISATLPEQSDWIIFNFNPEALEPYTKFSHIIEIIENHETAKQLGREKFKQYRRLGIEPDTHKL
;
A
#
# COMPACT_ATOMS: atom_id res chain seq x y z
N MET A 1 13.16 -5.30 11.55
CA MET A 1 11.87 -4.56 11.61
C MET A 1 11.49 -4.20 10.18
N ALA A 2 10.21 -4.16 9.85
CA ALA A 2 9.76 -3.77 8.52
C ALA A 2 10.21 -2.33 8.23
N LYS A 3 10.69 -2.08 7.01
CA LYS A 3 10.86 -0.70 6.53
C LYS A 3 9.46 -0.05 6.45
N VAL A 4 9.33 1.23 6.78
CA VAL A 4 8.07 1.97 6.59
C VAL A 4 8.34 3.19 5.71
N SER A 5 7.55 3.37 4.65
CA SER A 5 7.68 4.51 3.74
C SER A 5 6.34 5.19 3.49
N PHE A 6 6.33 6.52 3.66
CA PHE A 6 5.21 7.40 3.33
C PHE A 6 5.46 8.05 1.97
N TYR A 7 4.51 7.92 1.05
CA TYR A 7 4.49 8.58 -0.24
C TYR A 7 3.40 9.66 -0.22
N LEU A 8 3.80 10.92 -0.37
CA LEU A 8 2.91 12.07 -0.21
C LEU A 8 2.66 12.75 -1.55
N PHE A 9 1.39 12.90 -1.97
CA PHE A 9 1.05 13.79 -3.09
C PHE A 9 0.98 15.23 -2.57
N GLU A 10 2.02 16.02 -2.81
CA GLU A 10 2.02 17.43 -2.34
C GLU A 10 1.31 18.36 -3.32
N LYS A 11 1.39 18.05 -4.61
CA LYS A 11 0.89 18.91 -5.70
C LYS A 11 -0.03 18.18 -6.66
N SER A 12 -0.03 16.86 -6.64
CA SER A 12 -0.84 16.04 -7.55
C SER A 12 -2.26 15.85 -6.98
N PRO A 13 -3.32 16.00 -7.79
CA PRO A 13 -4.69 15.63 -7.41
C PRO A 13 -4.93 14.11 -7.53
N GLU A 14 -3.86 13.35 -7.67
CA GLU A 14 -3.90 11.93 -7.93
C GLU A 14 -4.46 11.13 -6.75
N ARG A 15 -5.19 10.07 -7.10
CA ARG A 15 -5.73 9.12 -6.14
C ARG A 15 -4.70 8.06 -5.77
N GLN A 16 -4.81 7.55 -4.55
CA GLN A 16 -3.96 6.48 -4.03
C GLN A 16 -4.03 5.20 -4.87
N VAL A 17 -5.18 4.93 -5.51
CA VAL A 17 -5.39 3.76 -6.37
C VAL A 17 -4.49 3.81 -7.61
N ASP A 18 -4.41 4.95 -8.31
CA ASP A 18 -3.55 5.10 -9.50
C ASP A 18 -2.07 4.97 -9.15
N SER A 19 -1.67 5.57 -8.03
CA SER A 19 -0.29 5.49 -7.56
C SER A 19 0.11 4.10 -7.09
N THR A 20 -0.81 3.38 -6.44
CA THR A 20 -0.62 1.96 -6.08
C THR A 20 -0.31 1.15 -7.32
N CYS A 21 -1.05 1.33 -8.41
CA CYS A 21 -0.81 0.60 -9.66
C CYS A 21 0.60 0.86 -10.21
N ARG A 22 1.04 2.12 -10.23
CA ARG A 22 2.39 2.46 -10.70
C ARG A 22 3.50 1.96 -9.78
N LEU A 23 3.29 2.02 -8.47
CA LEU A 23 4.23 1.48 -7.50
C LEU A 23 4.32 -0.04 -7.60
N CYS A 24 3.20 -0.74 -7.76
CA CYS A 24 3.18 -2.18 -8.02
C CYS A 24 4.01 -2.51 -9.27
N ARG A 25 3.73 -1.85 -10.41
CA ARG A 25 4.51 -2.03 -11.65
C ARG A 25 6.00 -1.79 -11.44
N LYS A 26 6.38 -0.79 -10.64
CA LYS A 26 7.80 -0.47 -10.36
C LYS A 26 8.46 -1.53 -9.46
N ILE A 27 7.78 -1.96 -8.40
CA ILE A 27 8.28 -2.93 -7.42
C ILE A 27 8.44 -4.30 -8.07
N LEU A 28 7.47 -4.72 -8.89
CA LEU A 28 7.45 -6.02 -9.57
C LEU A 28 8.48 -6.14 -10.71
N ARG A 29 9.34 -5.13 -10.92
CA ARG A 29 10.55 -5.28 -11.73
C ARG A 29 11.59 -6.19 -11.07
N GLN A 30 11.43 -6.46 -9.77
CA GLN A 30 12.20 -7.43 -9.01
C GLN A 30 11.23 -8.49 -8.45
N PRO A 31 11.70 -9.73 -8.18
CA PRO A 31 10.88 -10.74 -7.53
C PRO A 31 10.38 -10.25 -6.17
N ALA A 32 9.09 -9.94 -6.10
CA ALA A 32 8.43 -9.42 -4.91
C ALA A 32 6.98 -9.88 -4.87
N ARG A 33 6.41 -9.88 -3.67
CA ARG A 33 4.99 -10.15 -3.43
C ARG A 33 4.38 -8.95 -2.74
N ILE A 34 3.22 -8.50 -3.22
CA ILE A 34 2.57 -7.29 -2.74
C ILE A 34 1.22 -7.65 -2.12
N TRP A 35 0.95 -7.09 -0.94
CA TRP A 35 -0.32 -7.22 -0.27
C TRP A 35 -0.97 -5.84 -0.18
N LEU A 36 -2.15 -5.68 -0.75
CA LEU A 36 -2.96 -4.47 -0.63
C LEU A 36 -3.96 -4.70 0.50
N LEU A 37 -3.60 -4.26 1.71
CA LEU A 37 -4.44 -4.40 2.89
C LEU A 37 -5.50 -3.30 2.89
N CYS A 38 -6.75 -3.70 2.66
CA CYS A 38 -7.87 -2.77 2.51
C CYS A 38 -9.15 -3.40 3.06
N ALA A 39 -9.75 -2.81 4.10
CA ALA A 39 -11.00 -3.30 4.68
C ALA A 39 -12.27 -2.88 3.90
N ASP A 40 -12.16 -1.85 3.06
CA ASP A 40 -13.27 -1.30 2.28
C ASP A 40 -13.44 -2.06 0.96
N THR A 41 -14.54 -2.81 0.83
CA THR A 41 -14.83 -3.64 -0.36
C THR A 41 -14.97 -2.82 -1.65
N ASP A 42 -15.52 -1.61 -1.59
CA ASP A 42 -15.66 -0.76 -2.78
C ASP A 42 -14.29 -0.28 -3.26
N LEU A 43 -13.36 -0.03 -2.33
CA LEU A 43 -12.00 0.30 -2.65
C LEU A 43 -11.20 -0.92 -3.13
N GLN A 44 -11.43 -2.11 -2.58
CA GLN A 44 -10.84 -3.35 -3.10
C GLN A 44 -11.21 -3.56 -4.57
N GLN A 45 -12.48 -3.41 -4.92
CA GLN A 45 -12.95 -3.56 -6.29
C GLN A 45 -12.33 -2.50 -7.23
N GLN A 46 -12.24 -1.25 -6.77
CA GLN A 46 -11.54 -0.21 -7.53
C GLN A 46 -10.06 -0.53 -7.76
N LEU A 47 -9.37 -1.12 -6.78
CA LEU A 47 -7.97 -1.55 -6.93
C LEU A 47 -7.84 -2.68 -7.95
N ASP A 48 -8.70 -3.70 -7.88
CA ASP A 48 -8.72 -4.84 -8.81
C ASP A 48 -8.93 -4.35 -10.26
N GLU A 49 -10.00 -3.59 -10.50
CA GLU A 49 -10.29 -3.04 -11.83
C GLU A 49 -9.18 -2.13 -12.35
N ARG A 50 -8.58 -1.32 -11.46
CA ARG A 50 -7.56 -0.37 -11.87
C ARG A 50 -6.23 -1.05 -12.17
N LEU A 51 -5.85 -2.08 -11.43
CA LEU A 51 -4.64 -2.86 -11.70
C LEU A 51 -4.68 -3.51 -13.08
N TRP A 52 -5.86 -3.87 -13.59
CA TRP A 52 -6.05 -4.32 -14.97
C TRP A 52 -6.00 -3.21 -16.02
N SER A 53 -6.57 -2.04 -15.71
CA SER A 53 -6.89 -1.01 -16.72
C SER A 53 -5.96 0.20 -16.76
N PHE A 54 -5.10 0.41 -15.75
CA PHE A 54 -4.31 1.66 -15.63
C PHE A 54 -3.28 1.87 -16.74
N ASP A 55 -2.78 0.79 -17.33
CA ASP A 55 -1.82 0.81 -18.42
C ASP A 55 -2.09 -0.38 -19.35
N PRO A 56 -2.56 -0.15 -20.59
CA PRO A 56 -2.85 -1.23 -21.55
C PRO A 56 -1.68 -2.16 -21.86
N ALA A 57 -0.44 -1.71 -21.62
CA ALA A 57 0.77 -2.50 -21.82
C ALA A 57 1.27 -3.21 -20.54
N SER A 58 0.58 -3.01 -19.41
CA SER A 58 0.95 -3.60 -18.12
C SER A 58 0.06 -4.80 -17.81
N PHE A 59 0.69 -5.92 -17.46
CA PHE A 59 0.01 -7.08 -16.90
C PHE A 59 0.52 -7.30 -15.47
N ILE A 60 -0.34 -7.05 -14.48
CA ILE A 60 -0.04 -7.27 -13.06
C ILE A 60 -0.93 -8.42 -12.58
N PRO A 61 -0.40 -9.64 -12.39
CA PRO A 61 -1.19 -10.75 -11.85
C PRO A 61 -1.66 -10.43 -10.43
N HIS A 62 -2.97 -10.34 -10.25
CA HIS A 62 -3.57 -10.00 -8.95
C HIS A 62 -4.91 -10.70 -8.73
N GLY A 63 -5.39 -10.64 -7.50
CA GLY A 63 -6.76 -11.03 -7.16
C GLY A 63 -7.12 -10.69 -5.72
N ILE A 64 -8.43 -10.62 -5.46
CA ILE A 64 -8.99 -10.46 -4.12
C ILE A 64 -8.97 -11.80 -3.39
N ASP A 65 -8.42 -11.83 -2.19
CA ASP A 65 -8.25 -13.01 -1.32
C ASP A 65 -7.59 -14.20 -2.03
N GLN A 66 -6.65 -13.90 -2.95
CA GLN A 66 -5.86 -14.87 -3.70
C GLN A 66 -4.39 -14.78 -3.30
N PRO A 67 -3.99 -15.35 -2.15
CA PRO A 67 -2.62 -15.22 -1.62
C PRO A 67 -1.54 -15.82 -2.53
N GLN A 68 -1.90 -16.70 -3.46
CA GLN A 68 -1.00 -17.24 -4.48
C GLN A 68 -0.66 -16.24 -5.60
N ALA A 69 -1.44 -15.17 -5.76
CA ALA A 69 -1.17 -14.14 -6.75
C ALA A 69 0.06 -13.29 -6.35
N THR A 70 0.69 -12.66 -7.33
CA THR A 70 1.83 -11.76 -7.09
C THR A 70 1.41 -10.51 -6.31
N VAL A 71 0.20 -10.02 -6.59
CA VAL A 71 -0.47 -8.97 -5.80
C VAL A 71 -1.77 -9.56 -5.22
N CYS A 72 -1.95 -9.51 -3.92
CA CYS A 72 -3.17 -9.94 -3.26
C CYS A 72 -3.87 -8.73 -2.62
N ILE A 73 -5.16 -8.56 -2.88
CA ILE A 73 -6.00 -7.57 -2.21
C ILE A 73 -6.78 -8.30 -1.11
N SER A 74 -6.74 -7.82 0.12
CA SER A 74 -7.49 -8.45 1.21
C SER A 74 -7.79 -7.48 2.35
N ALA A 75 -8.88 -7.76 3.07
CA ALA A 75 -9.18 -7.10 4.35
C ALA A 75 -8.33 -7.64 5.51
N THR A 76 -7.74 -8.83 5.34
CA THR A 76 -6.98 -9.51 6.39
C THR A 76 -5.48 -9.48 6.11
N LEU A 77 -4.69 -9.62 7.17
CA LEU A 77 -3.23 -9.68 7.05
C LEU A 77 -2.78 -11.05 6.49
N PRO A 78 -1.69 -11.09 5.72
CA PRO A 78 -1.18 -12.36 5.23
C PRO A 78 -0.60 -13.22 6.36
N GLU A 79 -0.82 -14.53 6.28
CA GLU A 79 -0.23 -15.49 7.22
C GLU A 79 1.29 -15.64 7.03
N GLN A 80 1.72 -15.62 5.77
CA GLN A 80 3.11 -15.77 5.36
C GLN A 80 3.91 -14.48 5.59
N SER A 81 5.21 -14.61 5.86
CA SER A 81 6.16 -13.50 5.85
C SER A 81 6.56 -13.11 4.42
N ASP A 82 7.30 -12.01 4.27
CA ASP A 82 7.93 -11.54 3.02
C ASP A 82 7.06 -10.74 2.05
N TRP A 83 5.91 -10.27 2.50
CA TRP A 83 5.07 -9.35 1.74
C TRP A 83 5.51 -7.88 1.91
N ILE A 84 5.42 -7.14 0.81
CA ILE A 84 5.36 -5.67 0.84
C ILE A 84 3.90 -5.28 1.02
N ILE A 85 3.58 -4.62 2.12
CA ILE A 85 2.21 -4.25 2.47
C ILE A 85 1.93 -2.82 2.05
N PHE A 86 0.89 -2.59 1.25
CA PHE A 86 0.28 -1.27 1.08
C PHE A 86 -0.90 -1.20 2.05
N ASN A 87 -0.85 -0.24 2.97
CA ASN A 87 -1.84 -0.14 4.02
C ASN A 87 -2.89 0.95 3.69
N PHE A 88 -4.07 0.53 3.23
CA PHE A 88 -5.19 1.43 2.94
C PHE A 88 -6.08 1.70 4.15
N ASN A 89 -5.84 1.01 5.28
CA ASN A 89 -6.62 1.17 6.49
C ASN A 89 -6.21 2.46 7.24
N PRO A 90 -7.09 3.04 8.07
CA PRO A 90 -6.80 4.29 8.79
C PRO A 90 -5.74 4.13 9.88
N GLU A 91 -5.52 2.91 10.36
CA GLU A 91 -4.63 2.60 11.48
C GLU A 91 -3.24 2.22 10.99
N ALA A 92 -2.20 2.62 11.73
CA ALA A 92 -0.86 2.10 11.50
C ALA A 92 -0.84 0.61 11.79
N LEU A 93 -0.09 -0.14 10.96
CA LEU A 93 0.12 -1.54 11.23
C LEU A 93 1.18 -1.68 12.32
N GLU A 94 0.84 -2.40 13.38
CA GLU A 94 1.87 -2.86 14.28
C GLU A 94 2.86 -3.70 13.46
N PRO A 95 4.17 -3.39 13.52
CA PRO A 95 5.16 -4.08 12.73
C PRO A 95 5.31 -5.50 13.27
N TYR A 96 4.50 -6.42 12.78
CA TYR A 96 4.84 -7.82 12.87
C TYR A 96 6.21 -7.96 12.20
N THR A 97 7.15 -8.61 12.88
CA THR A 97 8.51 -8.92 12.39
C THR A 97 8.53 -9.70 11.05
N LYS A 98 7.37 -9.98 10.47
CA LYS A 98 7.11 -10.78 9.28
C LYS A 98 7.07 -9.99 7.96
N PHE A 99 6.86 -8.67 7.98
CA PHE A 99 6.74 -7.88 6.74
C PHE A 99 8.08 -7.25 6.35
N SER A 100 8.37 -7.21 5.04
CA SER A 100 9.62 -6.65 4.53
C SER A 100 9.55 -5.13 4.42
N HIS A 101 8.41 -4.59 3.98
CA HIS A 101 8.18 -3.16 3.78
C HIS A 101 6.69 -2.82 3.91
N ILE A 102 6.36 -1.77 4.66
CA ILE A 102 5.03 -1.16 4.71
C ILE A 102 5.06 0.17 3.95
N ILE A 103 4.10 0.34 3.05
CA ILE A 103 3.92 1.50 2.19
C ILE A 103 2.62 2.20 2.57
N GLU A 104 2.74 3.49 2.85
CA GLU A 104 1.66 4.40 3.18
C GLU A 104 1.55 5.44 2.06
N ILE A 105 0.39 5.55 1.40
CA ILE A 105 0.16 6.54 0.34
C ILE A 105 -0.81 7.59 0.87
N ILE A 106 -0.41 8.85 0.83
CA ILE A 106 -1.17 9.96 1.37
C ILE A 106 -1.60 10.90 0.25
N GLU A 107 -2.91 10.96 0.00
CA GLU A 107 -3.50 11.84 -1.00
C GLU A 107 -3.41 13.33 -0.63
N ASN A 108 -3.52 14.20 -1.64
CA ASN A 108 -3.41 15.65 -1.46
C ASN A 108 -4.72 16.31 -0.99
N HIS A 109 -5.34 15.78 0.04
CA HIS A 109 -6.50 16.40 0.68
C HIS A 109 -6.39 16.33 2.20
N GLU A 110 -7.06 17.24 2.90
CA GLU A 110 -6.84 17.45 4.34
C GLU A 110 -7.16 16.21 5.17
N THR A 111 -8.23 15.48 4.83
CA THR A 111 -8.58 14.22 5.52
C THR A 111 -7.47 13.17 5.42
N ALA A 112 -6.90 12.93 4.23
CA ALA A 112 -5.81 11.97 4.06
C ALA A 112 -4.54 12.43 4.78
N LYS A 113 -4.20 13.72 4.70
CA LYS A 113 -3.05 14.28 5.42
C LYS A 113 -3.19 14.12 6.93
N GLN A 114 -4.40 14.32 7.46
CA GLN A 114 -4.66 14.15 8.88
C GLN A 114 -4.49 12.69 9.32
N LEU A 115 -5.08 11.74 8.59
CA LEU A 115 -4.89 10.31 8.84
C LEU A 115 -3.41 9.90 8.73
N GLY A 116 -2.73 10.33 7.67
CA GLY A 116 -1.30 10.08 7.47
C GLY A 116 -0.44 10.59 8.63
N ARG A 117 -0.74 11.79 9.15
CA ARG A 117 -0.06 12.35 10.34
C ARG A 117 -0.28 11.49 11.58
N GLU A 118 -1.49 10.98 11.81
CA GLU A 118 -1.75 10.08 12.95
C GLU A 118 -1.01 8.75 12.80
N LYS A 119 -1.03 8.13 11.62
CA LYS A 119 -0.26 6.90 11.34
C LYS A 119 1.24 7.11 11.55
N PHE A 120 1.77 8.23 11.05
CA PHE A 120 3.19 8.59 11.23
C PHE A 120 3.57 8.70 12.71
N LYS A 121 2.72 9.34 13.54
CA LYS A 121 2.92 9.41 14.99
C LYS A 121 2.87 8.02 15.64
N GLN A 122 1.94 7.17 15.23
CA GLN A 122 1.82 5.80 15.74
C GLN A 122 3.08 4.99 15.45
N TYR A 123 3.58 4.99 14.21
CA TYR A 123 4.85 4.31 13.87
C TYR A 123 6.03 4.81 14.72
N ARG A 124 6.14 6.13 14.94
CA ARG A 124 7.19 6.69 15.82
C ARG A 124 7.08 6.25 17.27
N ARG A 125 5.86 6.10 17.81
CA ARG A 125 5.63 5.56 19.16
C ARG A 125 6.05 4.10 19.28
N LEU A 126 5.99 3.36 18.17
CA LEU A 126 6.47 1.97 18.08
C LEU A 126 7.99 1.89 17.85
N GLY A 127 8.71 3.01 17.90
CA GLY A 127 10.17 3.06 17.71
C GLY A 127 10.61 2.92 16.25
N ILE A 128 9.70 3.08 15.29
CA ILE A 128 10.01 3.08 13.85
C ILE A 128 10.20 4.51 13.37
N GLU A 129 11.24 4.75 12.59
CA GLU A 129 11.44 5.99 11.85
C GLU A 129 11.00 5.80 10.40
N PRO A 130 9.85 6.37 9.97
CA PRO A 130 9.39 6.20 8.60
C PRO A 130 10.16 7.08 7.62
N ASP A 131 10.52 6.53 6.47
CA ASP A 131 11.01 7.29 5.33
C ASP A 131 9.86 8.06 4.69
N THR A 132 10.13 9.29 4.22
CA THR A 132 9.12 10.10 3.51
C THR A 132 9.59 10.43 2.10
N HIS A 133 8.73 10.19 1.13
CA HIS A 133 8.96 10.46 -0.29
C HIS A 133 7.85 11.36 -0.81
N LYS A 134 8.22 12.41 -1.54
CA LYS A 134 7.29 13.34 -2.16
C LYS A 134 7.07 12.94 -3.62
N LEU A 135 5.81 12.85 -4.02
CA LEU A 135 5.36 12.49 -5.37
C LEU A 135 4.65 13.67 -6.04
#